data_AF-A0A9P7G3J4-F1
#
_entry.id   AF-A0A9P7G3J4-F1
#
_cell.length_a   1.000
_cell.length_b   1.000
_cell.length_c   1.000
_cell.angle_alpha   90.00
_cell.angle_beta   90.00
_cell.angle_gamma   90.00
#
_symmetry.space_group_name_H-M   'P 1'
#
loop_
_entity.id
_entity.type
_entity.pdbx_description
1 polymer ?
#
loop_
_entity_poly.entity_id
_entity_poly.type
_entity_poly.pdbx_seq_one_letter_code
_entity_poly.pdbx_strand_id
1 'polypeptide(L)'
;MVESNGISLILAKAEPILPIDLSATAEFLTTLTKVERWVHLLPFLVRHTKDNMENRVRRLHESIVAVFEDLLSAAADYSLDLSMEREVPRSHGFRVRYPDGQPPSLLAMLQDLIHSCRNKSLFDLSANAFLELYIIADTFRRSRFMRGLTNRQPLELPLKDKIERLQRHLGDICQYDGLELLLKRVRQVGSIPFRWVGDEFARSGAVEISPTALCAVERQTGIHLDAEDLNILNSSVDRSLPHFTDSWEARRVNFHPRVHAELRIILYLSPSLINSSPSSSWTRDSDMTIPIGSNRPSCVCCQAWIRKFNGIHGLKWGPNNTYPGKLRVDWAYPGPVNGVSITAANATVEDEVGYNLDKSPLGFFGDRD
;
A
#
# COMPACT_ATOMS: atom_id res chain seq x y z
N MET A 1 35.50 12.51 1.31
CA MET A 1 34.13 12.86 0.87
C MET A 1 33.39 13.36 2.09
N VAL A 2 32.95 14.61 2.06
CA VAL A 2 32.26 15.23 3.20
C VAL A 2 30.83 14.69 3.19
N GLU A 3 30.49 13.85 4.18
CA GLU A 3 29.11 13.50 4.45
C GLU A 3 28.37 14.78 4.82
N SER A 4 27.43 15.21 3.97
CA SER A 4 26.49 16.24 4.35
C SER A 4 25.62 15.70 5.49
N ASN A 5 25.59 16.40 6.62
CA ASN A 5 24.66 16.21 7.74
C ASN A 5 23.21 16.52 7.29
N GLY A 6 22.68 15.74 6.34
CA GLY A 6 21.37 15.91 5.73
C GLY A 6 20.54 14.63 5.80
N ILE A 7 19.23 14.79 5.69
CA ILE A 7 18.26 13.69 5.62
C ILE A 7 18.58 12.83 4.39
N SER A 8 18.70 11.51 4.58
CA SER A 8 18.91 10.56 3.49
C SER A 8 17.79 9.52 3.47
N LEU A 9 17.28 9.22 2.26
CA LEU A 9 16.35 8.14 2.02
C LEU A 9 17.10 6.81 1.94
N ILE A 10 16.78 5.89 2.85
CA ILE A 10 17.36 4.55 2.90
C ILE A 10 16.40 3.56 2.25
N LEU A 11 16.85 2.88 1.19
CA LEU A 11 16.03 1.94 0.43
C LEU A 11 16.61 0.53 0.53
N ALA A 12 15.74 -0.47 0.55
CA ALA A 12 16.11 -1.87 0.45
C ALA A 12 15.05 -2.63 -0.34
N LYS A 13 15.45 -3.72 -0.98
CA LYS A 13 14.54 -4.71 -1.58
C LYS A 13 15.04 -6.12 -1.30
N ALA A 14 14.21 -7.13 -1.56
CA ALA A 14 14.57 -8.52 -1.29
C ALA A 14 15.51 -9.09 -2.36
N GLU A 15 15.43 -8.56 -3.59
CA GLU A 15 16.23 -8.94 -4.74
C GLU A 15 17.55 -8.14 -4.81
N PRO A 16 18.55 -8.62 -5.57
CA PRO A 16 19.76 -7.85 -5.84
C PRO A 16 19.45 -6.48 -6.44
N ILE A 17 20.18 -5.46 -5.98
CA ILE A 17 20.09 -4.10 -6.52
C ILE A 17 20.86 -4.06 -7.83
N LEU A 18 20.17 -3.65 -8.88
CA LEU A 18 20.66 -3.55 -10.25
C LEU A 18 20.89 -2.07 -10.60
N PRO A 19 21.75 -1.77 -11.60
CA PRO A 19 21.95 -0.40 -12.07
C PRO A 19 20.65 0.31 -12.50
N ILE A 20 19.67 -0.45 -13.00
CA ILE A 20 18.35 0.07 -13.36
C ILE A 20 17.57 0.60 -12.14
N ASP A 21 17.73 0.00 -10.96
CA ASP A 21 17.06 0.48 -9.74
C ASP A 21 17.63 1.84 -9.31
N LEU A 22 18.95 2.01 -9.39
CA LEU A 22 19.63 3.27 -9.09
C LEU A 22 19.18 4.38 -10.03
N SER A 23 19.19 4.08 -11.34
CA SER A 23 18.75 5.02 -12.38
C SER A 23 17.28 5.40 -12.20
N ALA A 24 16.39 4.42 -12.01
CA ALA A 24 14.96 4.66 -11.81
C ALA A 24 14.69 5.47 -10.54
N THR A 25 15.40 5.22 -9.45
CA THR A 25 15.26 5.99 -8.19
C THR A 25 15.72 7.43 -8.36
N ALA A 26 16.87 7.65 -8.99
CA ALA A 26 17.39 8.99 -9.26
C ALA A 26 16.47 9.78 -10.19
N GLU A 27 15.97 9.11 -11.24
CA GLU A 27 14.99 9.69 -12.16
C GLU A 27 13.69 10.06 -11.41
N PHE A 28 13.14 9.14 -10.59
CA PHE A 28 11.92 9.40 -9.82
C PHE A 28 12.06 10.62 -8.92
N LEU A 29 13.12 10.69 -8.11
CA LEU A 29 13.37 11.81 -7.20
C LEU A 29 13.58 13.12 -7.95
N THR A 30 14.24 13.07 -9.11
CA THR A 30 14.41 14.23 -9.99
C THR A 30 13.08 14.67 -10.62
N THR A 31 12.20 13.73 -10.97
CA THR A 31 10.87 14.06 -11.49
C THR A 31 9.99 14.68 -10.40
N LEU A 32 10.05 14.16 -9.17
CA LEU A 32 9.30 14.67 -8.02
C LEU A 32 9.57 16.16 -7.74
N THR A 33 10.81 16.63 -7.94
CA THR A 33 11.15 18.05 -7.73
C THR A 33 10.64 18.97 -8.84
N LYS A 34 10.31 18.42 -10.02
CA LYS A 34 9.95 19.20 -11.22
C LYS A 34 8.45 19.28 -11.49
N VAL A 35 7.70 18.24 -11.15
CA VAL A 35 6.26 18.18 -11.50
C VAL A 35 5.41 18.97 -10.54
N GLU A 36 4.32 19.57 -11.04
CA GLU A 36 3.38 20.37 -10.24
C GLU A 36 2.35 19.53 -9.47
N ARG A 37 1.95 18.39 -10.04
CA ARG A 37 0.87 17.53 -9.57
C ARG A 37 1.23 16.07 -9.73
N TRP A 38 0.69 15.21 -8.89
CA TRP A 38 1.01 13.77 -8.93
C TRP A 38 0.66 13.09 -10.26
N VAL A 39 -0.37 13.57 -10.96
CA VAL A 39 -0.81 13.02 -12.26
C VAL A 39 0.29 13.10 -13.31
N HIS A 40 1.21 14.06 -13.21
CA HIS A 40 2.35 14.18 -14.12
C HIS A 40 3.46 13.13 -13.83
N LEU A 41 3.35 12.38 -12.73
CA LEU A 41 4.19 11.21 -12.46
C LEU A 41 3.67 9.95 -13.15
N LEU A 42 2.44 9.95 -13.67
CA LEU A 42 1.84 8.75 -14.28
C LEU A 42 2.67 8.17 -15.43
N PRO A 43 3.27 8.94 -16.36
CA PRO A 43 4.14 8.37 -17.38
C PRO A 43 5.34 7.61 -16.79
N PHE A 44 5.96 8.17 -15.74
CA PHE A 44 7.04 7.51 -15.02
C PHE A 44 6.56 6.21 -14.37
N LEU A 45 5.42 6.26 -13.67
CA LEU A 45 4.85 5.11 -12.96
C LEU A 45 4.42 4.00 -13.93
N VAL A 46 3.78 4.33 -15.05
CA VAL A 46 3.40 3.36 -16.07
C VAL A 46 4.63 2.69 -16.67
N ARG A 47 5.72 3.43 -16.91
CA ARG A 47 6.95 2.86 -17.47
C ARG A 47 7.67 1.92 -16.50
N HIS A 48 7.79 2.31 -15.22
CA HIS A 48 8.61 1.60 -14.24
C HIS A 48 7.84 0.66 -13.30
N THR A 49 6.51 0.77 -13.25
CA THR A 49 5.65 -0.03 -12.38
C THR A 49 4.44 -0.63 -13.11
N LYS A 50 4.56 -0.81 -14.44
CA LYS A 50 3.50 -1.31 -15.33
C LYS A 50 2.79 -2.53 -14.76
N ASP A 51 3.54 -3.59 -14.49
CA ASP A 51 3.00 -4.87 -14.03
C ASP A 51 2.22 -4.73 -12.71
N ASN A 52 2.71 -3.88 -11.80
CA ASN A 52 2.02 -3.62 -10.54
C ASN A 52 0.70 -2.87 -10.76
N MET A 53 0.68 -1.89 -11.66
CA MET A 53 -0.52 -1.15 -12.04
C MET A 53 -1.53 -2.05 -12.76
N GLU A 54 -1.09 -2.83 -13.75
CA GLU A 54 -1.93 -3.79 -14.47
C GLU A 54 -2.53 -4.83 -13.53
N ASN A 55 -1.74 -5.37 -12.60
CA ASN A 55 -2.24 -6.31 -11.61
C ASN A 55 -3.31 -5.67 -10.69
N ARG A 56 -3.20 -4.38 -10.35
CA ARG A 56 -4.25 -3.67 -9.59
C ARG A 56 -5.51 -3.47 -10.43
N VAL A 57 -5.37 -3.06 -11.68
CA VAL A 57 -6.48 -2.89 -12.63
C VAL A 57 -7.21 -4.22 -12.84
N ARG A 58 -6.47 -5.31 -13.05
CA ARG A 58 -7.02 -6.67 -13.19
C ARG A 58 -7.80 -7.10 -11.94
N ARG A 59 -7.24 -6.91 -10.74
CA ARG A 59 -7.93 -7.27 -9.49
C ARG A 59 -9.19 -6.44 -9.25
N LEU A 60 -9.16 -5.16 -9.65
CA LEU A 60 -10.36 -4.34 -9.66
C LEU A 60 -11.40 -4.92 -10.62
N HIS A 61 -11.00 -5.25 -11.86
CA HIS A 61 -11.88 -5.83 -12.87
C HIS A 61 -12.56 -7.12 -12.38
N GLU A 62 -11.77 -8.06 -11.86
CA GLU A 62 -12.26 -9.32 -11.29
C GLU A 62 -13.25 -9.07 -10.16
N SER A 63 -12.97 -8.08 -9.31
CA SER A 63 -13.83 -7.78 -8.16
C SER A 63 -15.12 -7.08 -8.56
N ILE A 64 -15.10 -6.13 -9.50
CA ILE A 64 -16.31 -5.44 -9.97
C ILE A 64 -17.21 -6.39 -10.74
N VAL A 65 -16.64 -7.28 -11.57
CA VAL A 65 -17.41 -8.31 -12.28
C VAL A 65 -18.10 -9.26 -11.30
N ALA A 66 -17.42 -9.65 -10.22
CA ALA A 66 -17.96 -10.60 -9.24
C ALA A 66 -19.18 -10.10 -8.44
N VAL A 67 -19.46 -8.79 -8.45
CA VAL A 67 -20.60 -8.16 -7.74
C VAL A 67 -21.41 -7.23 -8.65
N PHE A 68 -21.24 -7.32 -9.97
CA PHE A 68 -21.75 -6.32 -10.91
C PHE A 68 -23.28 -6.17 -10.85
N GLU A 69 -23.99 -7.28 -10.97
CA GLU A 69 -25.47 -7.29 -10.90
C GLU A 69 -25.98 -6.90 -9.51
N ASP A 70 -25.30 -7.36 -8.44
CA ASP A 70 -25.64 -7.00 -7.06
C ASP A 70 -25.55 -5.48 -6.85
N LEU A 71 -24.53 -4.83 -7.42
CA LEU A 71 -24.36 -3.38 -7.35
C LEU A 71 -25.44 -2.63 -8.14
N LEU A 72 -25.82 -3.13 -9.33
CA LEU A 72 -26.89 -2.50 -10.11
C LEU A 72 -28.24 -2.61 -9.41
N SER A 73 -28.55 -3.77 -8.83
CA SER A 73 -29.75 -3.96 -8.02
C SER A 73 -29.74 -3.04 -6.80
N ALA A 74 -28.64 -3.03 -6.04
CA ALA A 74 -28.52 -2.18 -4.86
C ALA A 74 -28.59 -0.68 -5.19
N ALA A 75 -28.08 -0.27 -6.37
CA ALA A 75 -28.19 1.11 -6.83
C ALA A 75 -29.64 1.50 -7.16
N ALA A 76 -30.43 0.59 -7.73
CA ALA A 76 -31.85 0.81 -8.03
C ALA A 76 -32.68 1.03 -6.76
N ASP A 77 -32.34 0.32 -5.68
CA ASP A 77 -33.00 0.45 -4.37
C ASP A 77 -32.43 1.59 -3.51
N TYR A 78 -31.39 2.28 -3.97
CA TYR A 78 -30.72 3.33 -3.20
C TYR A 78 -31.51 4.65 -3.24
N SER A 79 -32.05 5.06 -2.07
CA SER A 79 -32.75 6.33 -1.93
C SER A 79 -31.80 7.52 -1.78
N LEU A 80 -32.18 8.64 -2.40
CA LEU A 80 -31.53 9.93 -2.24
C LEU A 80 -31.84 10.51 -0.85
N ASP A 81 -30.82 10.59 0.01
CA ASP A 81 -30.96 11.23 1.31
C ASP A 81 -30.46 12.68 1.30
N LEU A 82 -29.59 13.07 0.35
CA LEU A 82 -28.87 14.35 0.34
C LEU A 82 -28.60 14.88 -1.09
N SER A 83 -28.03 16.09 -1.16
CA SER A 83 -27.54 16.68 -2.42
C SER A 83 -26.46 15.82 -3.08
N MET A 84 -26.29 15.98 -4.39
CA MET A 84 -25.35 15.16 -5.17
C MET A 84 -23.89 15.30 -4.71
N GLU A 85 -23.49 16.48 -4.25
CA GLU A 85 -22.16 16.75 -3.69
C GLU A 85 -21.91 15.97 -2.40
N ARG A 86 -22.97 15.72 -1.62
CA ARG A 86 -22.90 14.94 -0.38
C ARG A 86 -22.98 13.44 -0.66
N GLU A 87 -23.78 13.03 -1.64
CA GLU A 87 -23.93 11.62 -2.04
C GLU A 87 -22.70 11.10 -2.78
N VAL A 88 -22.14 11.91 -3.68
CA VAL A 88 -20.98 11.56 -4.50
C VAL A 88 -19.94 12.69 -4.42
N PRO A 89 -19.20 12.79 -3.31
CA PRO A 89 -18.20 13.84 -3.15
C PRO A 89 -17.09 13.70 -4.20
N ARG A 90 -16.53 14.84 -4.63
CA ARG A 90 -15.45 14.95 -5.64
C ARG A 90 -15.79 14.45 -7.04
N SER A 91 -17.06 14.25 -7.35
CA SER A 91 -17.48 13.80 -8.67
C SER A 91 -17.31 14.80 -9.80
N HIS A 92 -16.91 16.06 -9.54
CA HIS A 92 -16.76 17.09 -10.58
C HIS A 92 -15.99 16.58 -11.81
N GLY A 93 -14.84 15.93 -11.61
CA GLY A 93 -14.05 15.37 -12.70
C GLY A 93 -14.74 14.23 -13.47
N PHE A 94 -15.62 13.47 -12.81
CA PHE A 94 -16.45 12.47 -13.48
C PHE A 94 -17.61 13.10 -14.26
N ARG A 95 -18.21 14.16 -13.71
CA ARG A 95 -19.38 14.81 -14.29
C ARG A 95 -19.10 15.62 -15.55
N VAL A 96 -17.85 15.96 -15.84
CA VAL A 96 -17.45 16.63 -17.11
C VAL A 96 -17.91 15.84 -18.35
N ARG A 97 -18.23 14.55 -18.20
CA ARG A 97 -18.78 13.70 -19.27
C ARG A 97 -20.23 13.99 -19.63
N TYR A 98 -20.95 14.76 -18.82
CA TYR A 98 -22.34 15.13 -19.08
C TYR A 98 -22.41 16.50 -19.77
N PRO A 99 -23.39 16.73 -20.69
CA PRO A 99 -23.51 17.96 -21.48
C PRO A 99 -23.48 19.28 -20.67
N ASP A 100 -23.94 19.27 -19.41
CA ASP A 100 -23.93 20.44 -18.51
C ASP A 100 -23.11 20.23 -17.23
N GLY A 101 -22.25 19.20 -17.19
CA GLY A 101 -21.56 18.82 -15.95
C GLY A 101 -22.50 18.26 -14.88
N GLN A 102 -23.71 17.86 -15.25
CA GLN A 102 -24.74 17.33 -14.34
C GLN A 102 -25.30 16.00 -14.87
N PRO A 103 -25.29 14.94 -14.05
CA PRO A 103 -25.94 13.69 -14.41
C PRO A 103 -27.47 13.85 -14.38
N PRO A 104 -28.22 13.06 -15.19
CA PRO A 104 -29.68 13.11 -15.20
C PRO A 104 -30.33 12.77 -13.85
N SER A 105 -29.71 11.87 -13.07
CA SER A 105 -30.13 11.49 -11.72
C SER A 105 -28.98 10.84 -10.96
N LEU A 106 -29.11 10.67 -9.64
CA LEU A 106 -28.13 9.91 -8.86
C LEU A 106 -28.07 8.45 -9.30
N LEU A 107 -29.23 7.83 -9.58
CA LEU A 107 -29.28 6.46 -10.07
C LEU A 107 -28.49 6.32 -11.37
N ALA A 108 -28.73 7.20 -12.35
CA ALA A 108 -27.99 7.21 -13.61
C ALA A 108 -26.49 7.37 -13.37
N MET A 109 -26.10 8.27 -12.47
CA MET A 109 -24.69 8.47 -12.12
C MET A 109 -24.04 7.24 -11.47
N LEU A 110 -24.74 6.55 -10.55
CA LEU A 110 -24.25 5.33 -9.91
C LEU A 110 -24.12 4.19 -10.93
N GLN A 111 -25.12 4.02 -11.80
CA GLN A 111 -25.06 3.06 -12.89
C GLN A 111 -23.89 3.37 -13.83
N ASP A 112 -23.69 4.63 -14.20
CA ASP A 112 -22.57 5.05 -15.05
C ASP A 112 -21.22 4.80 -14.36
N LEU A 113 -21.10 5.01 -13.05
CA LEU A 113 -19.89 4.70 -12.29
C LEU A 113 -19.60 3.20 -12.28
N ILE A 114 -20.61 2.36 -12.03
CA ILE A 114 -20.49 0.90 -12.02
C ILE A 114 -20.05 0.39 -13.40
N HIS A 115 -20.74 0.82 -14.46
CA HIS A 115 -20.40 0.46 -15.84
C HIS A 115 -19.02 0.99 -16.24
N SER A 116 -18.72 2.25 -15.92
CA SER A 116 -17.42 2.85 -16.23
C SER A 116 -16.27 2.13 -15.53
N CYS A 117 -16.45 1.74 -14.27
CA CYS A 117 -15.42 1.02 -13.50
C CYS A 117 -15.11 -0.35 -14.13
N ARG A 118 -16.14 -1.08 -14.56
CA ARG A 118 -15.99 -2.36 -15.27
C ARG A 118 -15.36 -2.18 -16.66
N ASN A 119 -15.87 -1.27 -17.47
CA ASN A 119 -15.45 -1.12 -18.87
C ASN A 119 -14.05 -0.53 -18.97
N LYS A 120 -13.76 0.48 -18.14
CA LYS A 120 -12.43 1.09 -18.05
C LYS A 120 -11.50 0.25 -17.17
N SER A 121 -11.70 -1.04 -16.95
CA SER A 121 -10.66 -1.90 -16.38
C SER A 121 -10.17 -2.98 -17.35
N LEU A 122 -10.60 -2.90 -18.63
CA LEU A 122 -10.22 -3.80 -19.73
C LEU A 122 -9.19 -3.20 -20.71
N PHE A 123 -8.60 -2.05 -20.38
CA PHE A 123 -7.77 -1.30 -21.32
C PHE A 123 -6.28 -1.65 -21.24
N ASP A 124 -5.53 -1.34 -22.30
CA ASP A 124 -4.06 -1.36 -22.31
C ASP A 124 -3.47 -0.21 -21.50
N LEU A 125 -2.65 -0.53 -20.50
CA LEU A 125 -2.21 0.46 -19.51
C LEU A 125 -1.44 1.62 -20.15
N SER A 126 -2.06 2.80 -20.15
CA SER A 126 -1.44 4.09 -20.45
C SER A 126 -1.69 5.08 -19.32
N ALA A 127 -0.91 6.17 -19.27
CA ALA A 127 -1.08 7.20 -18.25
C ALA A 127 -2.50 7.81 -18.26
N ASN A 128 -3.04 8.10 -19.45
CA ASN A 128 -4.37 8.69 -19.60
C ASN A 128 -5.47 7.69 -19.23
N ALA A 129 -5.37 6.44 -19.69
CA ALA A 129 -6.37 5.44 -19.36
C ALA A 129 -6.39 5.12 -17.86
N PHE A 130 -5.22 5.09 -17.21
CA PHE A 130 -5.14 4.96 -15.76
C PHE A 130 -5.72 6.17 -15.03
N LEU A 131 -5.47 7.40 -15.50
CA LEU A 131 -6.05 8.61 -14.91
C LEU A 131 -7.58 8.61 -14.96
N GLU A 132 -8.16 8.18 -16.09
CA GLU A 132 -9.62 8.04 -16.22
C GLU A 132 -10.18 7.03 -15.22
N LEU A 133 -9.55 5.85 -15.11
CA LEU A 133 -9.94 4.84 -14.14
C LEU A 133 -9.77 5.33 -12.70
N TYR A 134 -8.72 6.09 -12.41
CA TYR A 134 -8.52 6.73 -11.11
C TYR A 134 -9.68 7.66 -10.77
N ILE A 135 -10.11 8.53 -11.70
CA ILE A 135 -11.23 9.45 -11.47
C ILE A 135 -12.51 8.67 -11.15
N ILE A 136 -12.79 7.61 -11.92
CA ILE A 136 -13.94 6.74 -11.70
C ILE A 136 -13.84 6.05 -10.33
N ALA A 137 -12.69 5.44 -10.03
CA ALA A 137 -12.47 4.69 -8.81
C ALA A 137 -12.54 5.58 -7.57
N ASP A 138 -11.96 6.78 -7.58
CA ASP A 138 -12.02 7.72 -6.45
C ASP A 138 -13.44 8.22 -6.22
N THR A 139 -14.14 8.58 -7.30
CA THR A 139 -15.56 9.00 -7.24
C THR A 139 -16.42 7.88 -6.67
N PHE A 140 -16.27 6.66 -7.19
CA PHE A 140 -17.08 5.52 -6.78
C PHE A 140 -16.80 5.13 -5.32
N ARG A 141 -15.52 4.99 -4.95
CA ARG A 141 -15.08 4.65 -3.59
C ARG A 141 -15.56 5.65 -2.55
N ARG A 142 -15.57 6.95 -2.88
CA ARG A 142 -15.97 8.01 -1.95
C ARG A 142 -17.48 8.23 -1.88
N SER A 143 -18.26 7.65 -2.79
CA SER A 143 -19.72 7.74 -2.73
C SER A 143 -20.27 7.22 -1.39
N ARG A 144 -21.35 7.82 -0.92
CA ARG A 144 -22.11 7.33 0.24
C ARG A 144 -22.71 5.96 -0.04
N PHE A 145 -23.13 5.70 -1.28
CA PHE A 145 -23.55 4.40 -1.77
C PHE A 145 -22.52 3.32 -1.42
N MET A 146 -21.27 3.45 -1.89
CA MET A 146 -20.24 2.43 -1.63
C MET A 146 -19.90 2.28 -0.15
N ARG A 147 -19.90 3.38 0.62
CA ARG A 147 -19.69 3.32 2.07
C ARG A 147 -20.88 2.69 2.81
N GLY A 148 -22.08 2.80 2.26
CA GLY A 148 -23.31 2.27 2.83
C GLY A 148 -23.43 0.76 2.71
N LEU A 149 -22.94 0.18 1.62
CA LEU A 149 -23.09 -1.26 1.32
C LEU A 149 -22.58 -2.17 2.45
N THR A 150 -21.45 -1.85 3.08
CA THR A 150 -20.87 -2.69 4.16
C THR A 150 -21.36 -2.31 5.55
N ASN A 151 -21.95 -1.12 5.72
CA ASN A 151 -22.30 -0.55 7.03
C ASN A 151 -23.79 -0.58 7.37
N ARG A 152 -24.69 -0.62 6.36
CA ARG A 152 -26.13 -0.36 6.56
C ARG A 152 -27.03 -1.57 6.41
N GLN A 153 -26.58 -2.64 5.77
CA GLN A 153 -27.42 -3.81 5.51
C GLN A 153 -26.80 -5.07 6.14
N PRO A 154 -27.61 -5.97 6.73
CA PRO A 154 -27.19 -7.33 7.00
C PRO A 154 -27.03 -8.06 5.66
N LEU A 155 -25.93 -7.78 4.96
CA LEU A 155 -25.54 -8.55 3.79
C LEU A 155 -25.17 -9.96 4.23
N GLU A 156 -25.48 -10.94 3.39
CA GLU A 156 -24.91 -12.27 3.56
C GLU A 156 -23.38 -12.17 3.57
N LEU A 157 -22.73 -12.89 4.50
CA LEU A 157 -21.27 -12.86 4.69
C LEU A 157 -20.48 -12.98 3.37
N PRO A 158 -20.84 -13.87 2.42
CA PRO A 158 -20.12 -13.98 1.15
C PRO A 158 -20.20 -12.73 0.27
N LEU A 159 -21.35 -12.04 0.25
CA LEU A 159 -21.50 -10.80 -0.53
C LEU A 159 -20.75 -9.66 0.15
N LYS A 160 -20.82 -9.57 1.48
CA LYS A 160 -20.05 -8.59 2.25
C LYS A 160 -18.55 -8.69 1.95
N ASP A 161 -17.99 -9.90 1.98
CA ASP A 161 -16.57 -10.13 1.69
C ASP A 161 -16.18 -9.70 0.27
N LYS A 162 -17.05 -9.92 -0.71
CA LYS A 162 -16.83 -9.48 -2.10
C LYS A 162 -16.89 -7.96 -2.22
N ILE A 163 -17.84 -7.29 -1.56
CA ILE A 163 -17.95 -5.83 -1.56
C ILE A 163 -16.74 -5.19 -0.85
N GLU A 164 -16.32 -5.71 0.30
CA GLU A 164 -15.11 -5.25 0.99
C GLU A 164 -13.86 -5.44 0.13
N ARG A 165 -13.79 -6.54 -0.63
CA ARG A 165 -12.72 -6.77 -1.61
C ARG A 165 -12.74 -5.73 -2.73
N LEU A 166 -13.90 -5.42 -3.30
CA LEU A 166 -14.04 -4.34 -4.29
C LEU A 166 -13.62 -2.99 -3.70
N GLN A 167 -14.08 -2.64 -2.50
CA GLN A 167 -13.68 -1.39 -1.81
C GLN A 167 -12.16 -1.30 -1.64
N ARG A 168 -11.49 -2.40 -1.25
CA ARG A 168 -10.03 -2.45 -1.15
C ARG A 168 -9.36 -2.20 -2.50
N HIS A 169 -9.83 -2.84 -3.57
CA HIS A 169 -9.23 -2.66 -4.90
C HIS A 169 -9.50 -1.30 -5.53
N LEU A 170 -10.66 -0.68 -5.25
CA LEU A 170 -10.87 0.74 -5.55
C LEU A 170 -9.83 1.61 -4.82
N GLY A 171 -9.58 1.33 -3.54
CA GLY A 171 -8.52 1.97 -2.76
C GLY A 171 -7.13 1.77 -3.35
N ASP A 172 -6.83 0.57 -3.86
CA ASP A 172 -5.56 0.26 -4.51
C ASP A 172 -5.32 1.13 -5.75
N ILE A 173 -6.35 1.40 -6.56
CA ILE A 173 -6.22 2.34 -7.68
C ILE A 173 -5.98 3.77 -7.19
N CYS A 174 -6.68 4.18 -6.13
CA CYS A 174 -6.61 5.55 -5.62
C CYS A 174 -5.32 5.88 -4.86
N GLN A 175 -4.49 4.90 -4.47
CA GLN A 175 -3.36 5.12 -3.56
C GLN A 175 -2.29 6.11 -4.04
N TYR A 176 -2.26 6.40 -5.35
CA TYR A 176 -1.32 7.36 -5.94
C TYR A 176 -1.67 8.82 -5.58
N ASP A 177 -2.86 9.09 -5.03
CA ASP A 177 -3.23 10.41 -4.53
C ASP A 177 -2.32 10.90 -3.38
N GLY A 178 -1.78 9.97 -2.60
CA GLY A 178 -0.81 10.26 -1.54
C GLY A 178 0.53 10.81 -2.07
N LEU A 179 0.82 10.69 -3.37
CA LEU A 179 1.99 11.32 -3.97
C LEU A 179 1.88 12.85 -3.98
N GLU A 180 0.68 13.41 -3.91
CA GLU A 180 0.50 14.86 -3.80
C GLU A 180 1.15 15.42 -2.53
N LEU A 181 1.02 14.66 -1.42
CA LEU A 181 1.66 15.00 -0.16
C LEU A 181 3.18 14.84 -0.25
N LEU A 182 3.66 13.78 -0.90
CA LEU A 182 5.10 13.58 -1.14
C LEU A 182 5.67 14.75 -1.95
N LEU A 183 5.01 15.18 -3.02
CA LEU A 183 5.41 16.34 -3.82
C LEU A 183 5.54 17.61 -2.98
N LYS A 184 4.54 17.90 -2.13
CA LYS A 184 4.60 19.05 -1.21
C LYS A 184 5.80 18.98 -0.28
N ARG A 185 6.15 17.80 0.23
CA ARG A 185 7.30 17.60 1.13
C ARG A 185 8.64 17.70 0.41
N VAL A 186 8.77 17.07 -0.75
CA VAL A 186 10.00 17.12 -1.56
C VAL A 186 10.33 18.55 -1.95
N ARG A 187 9.33 19.38 -2.29
CA ARG A 187 9.57 20.81 -2.58
C ARG A 187 10.08 21.61 -1.38
N GLN A 188 9.70 21.23 -0.16
CA GLN A 188 10.16 21.89 1.06
C GLN A 188 11.61 21.52 1.41
N VAL A 189 11.98 20.26 1.19
CA VAL A 189 13.31 19.72 1.54
C VAL A 189 14.33 19.89 0.41
N GLY A 190 13.86 20.01 -0.84
CA GLY A 190 14.69 20.08 -2.02
C GLY A 190 15.19 18.71 -2.46
N SER A 191 16.48 18.62 -2.81
CA SER A 191 17.09 17.36 -3.21
C SER A 191 17.19 16.42 -2.01
N ILE A 192 16.71 15.18 -2.18
CA ILE A 192 16.78 14.13 -1.15
C ILE A 192 17.86 13.13 -1.58
N PRO A 193 19.04 13.14 -0.92
CA PRO A 193 20.02 12.07 -1.08
C PRO A 193 19.38 10.72 -0.78
N PHE A 194 19.71 9.70 -1.57
CA PHE A 194 19.25 8.34 -1.31
C PHE A 194 20.40 7.36 -1.37
N ARG A 195 20.27 6.24 -0.64
CA ARG A 195 21.17 5.11 -0.72
C ARG A 195 20.40 3.79 -0.65
N TRP A 196 20.86 2.82 -1.42
CA TRP A 196 20.36 1.46 -1.36
C TRP A 196 21.22 0.64 -0.40
N VAL A 197 20.58 -0.11 0.49
CA VAL A 197 21.25 -1.07 1.40
C VAL A 197 21.69 -2.28 0.58
N GLY A 198 23.00 -2.51 0.52
CA GLY A 198 23.60 -3.55 -0.30
C GLY A 198 23.27 -4.97 0.16
N ASP A 199 23.82 -5.94 -0.57
CA ASP A 199 23.66 -7.36 -0.28
C ASP A 199 24.65 -7.86 0.80
N GLU A 200 25.20 -6.97 1.62
CA GLU A 200 26.11 -7.31 2.72
C GLU A 200 25.51 -8.33 3.73
N PHE A 201 24.19 -8.49 3.73
CA PHE A 201 23.47 -9.46 4.56
C PHE A 201 23.08 -10.75 3.81
N ALA A 202 23.49 -10.95 2.56
CA ALA A 202 23.15 -12.12 1.74
C ALA A 202 23.97 -13.36 2.04
N ARG A 203 24.44 -13.54 3.29
CA ARG A 203 25.03 -14.80 3.73
C ARG A 203 23.94 -15.87 3.84
N SER A 204 23.61 -16.42 2.67
CA SER A 204 22.94 -17.70 2.44
C SER A 204 23.87 -18.83 2.88
N GLY A 205 23.97 -19.06 4.18
CA GLY A 205 24.20 -20.42 4.64
C GLY A 205 22.94 -21.23 4.32
N ALA A 206 23.09 -22.46 3.83
CA ALA A 206 21.98 -23.39 3.79
C ALA A 206 21.44 -23.51 5.22
N VAL A 207 20.21 -23.03 5.45
CA VAL A 207 19.56 -23.19 6.74
C VAL A 207 18.93 -24.57 6.71
N GLU A 208 19.39 -25.45 7.60
CA GLU A 208 18.79 -26.75 7.77
C GLU A 208 17.36 -26.57 8.31
N ILE A 209 16.37 -26.69 7.44
CA ILE A 209 14.98 -26.79 7.88
C ILE A 209 14.79 -28.16 8.51
N SER A 210 14.06 -28.19 9.63
CA SER A 210 13.65 -29.43 10.26
C SER A 210 13.02 -30.41 9.26
N PRO A 211 13.32 -31.73 9.37
CA PRO A 211 12.82 -32.74 8.45
C PRO A 211 11.31 -32.72 8.28
N THR A 212 10.58 -32.44 9.37
CA THR A 212 9.13 -32.26 9.40
C THR A 212 8.77 -30.92 10.04
N ALA A 213 7.57 -30.41 9.74
CA ALA A 213 7.06 -29.21 10.37
C ALA A 213 6.89 -29.38 11.90
N LEU A 214 6.54 -30.58 12.35
CA LEU A 214 6.40 -30.91 13.77
C LEU A 214 7.75 -30.86 14.50
N CYS A 215 8.81 -31.38 13.91
CA CYS A 215 10.17 -31.22 14.46
C CYS A 215 10.58 -29.74 14.52
N ALA A 216 10.05 -28.88 13.64
CA ALA A 216 10.26 -27.43 13.75
C ALA A 216 9.51 -26.84 14.95
N VAL A 217 8.28 -27.31 15.23
CA VAL A 217 7.50 -26.92 16.41
C VAL A 217 8.21 -27.34 17.69
N GLU A 218 8.61 -28.61 17.82
CA GLU A 218 9.31 -29.13 19.01
C GLU A 218 10.59 -28.34 19.31
N ARG A 219 11.41 -28.08 18.28
CA ARG A 219 12.63 -27.28 18.43
C ARG A 219 12.34 -25.85 18.89
N GLN A 220 11.24 -25.25 18.42
CA GLN A 220 10.89 -23.87 18.71
C GLN A 220 10.24 -23.70 20.09
N THR A 221 9.44 -24.67 20.52
CA THR A 221 8.74 -24.64 21.82
C THR A 221 9.57 -25.25 22.94
N GLY A 222 10.55 -26.10 22.61
CA GLY A 222 11.27 -26.93 23.58
C GLY A 222 10.39 -28.03 24.20
N ILE A 223 9.18 -28.24 23.66
CA ILE A 223 8.24 -29.25 24.11
C ILE A 223 8.44 -30.48 23.22
N HIS A 224 8.74 -31.61 23.85
CA HIS A 224 8.74 -32.88 23.14
C HIS A 224 7.30 -33.34 22.97
N LEU A 225 6.89 -33.61 21.73
CA LEU A 225 5.55 -34.06 21.41
C LEU A 225 5.56 -35.58 21.32
N ASP A 226 4.68 -36.25 22.06
CA ASP A 226 4.51 -37.69 21.94
C ASP A 226 3.68 -38.05 20.68
N ALA A 227 3.55 -39.35 20.39
CA ALA A 227 2.85 -39.81 19.20
C ALA A 227 1.37 -39.40 19.15
N GLU A 228 0.74 -39.18 20.31
CA GLU A 228 -0.67 -38.80 20.40
C GLU A 228 -0.84 -37.30 20.13
N ASP A 229 0.00 -36.46 20.74
CA ASP A 229 0.08 -35.03 20.48
C ASP A 229 0.37 -34.74 19.00
N LEU A 230 1.27 -35.51 18.39
CA LEU A 230 1.62 -35.39 16.97
C LEU A 230 0.42 -35.68 16.06
N ASN A 231 -0.39 -36.69 16.39
CA ASN A 231 -1.59 -37.02 15.60
C ASN A 231 -2.67 -35.94 15.72
N ILE A 232 -2.87 -35.37 16.91
CA ILE A 232 -3.80 -34.26 17.13
C ILE A 232 -3.36 -33.02 16.35
N LEU A 233 -2.07 -32.68 16.43
CA LEU A 233 -1.50 -31.53 15.71
C LEU A 233 -1.60 -31.71 14.20
N ASN A 234 -1.22 -32.87 13.65
CA ASN A 234 -1.35 -33.13 12.21
C ASN A 234 -2.81 -33.01 11.75
N SER A 235 -3.74 -33.61 12.49
CA SER A 235 -5.18 -33.53 12.16
C SER A 235 -5.70 -32.10 12.20
N SER A 236 -5.24 -31.29 13.16
CA SER A 236 -5.61 -29.88 13.29
C SER A 236 -4.97 -29.02 12.19
N VAL A 237 -3.73 -29.29 11.84
CA VAL A 237 -2.99 -28.58 10.78
C VAL A 237 -3.59 -28.89 9.43
N ASP A 238 -3.87 -30.15 9.08
CA ASP A 238 -4.48 -30.50 7.80
C ASP A 238 -5.90 -29.94 7.65
N ARG A 239 -6.66 -29.84 8.75
CA ARG A 239 -8.00 -29.23 8.73
C ARG A 239 -7.94 -27.71 8.53
N SER A 240 -6.93 -27.04 9.09
CA SER A 240 -6.80 -25.57 9.04
C SER A 240 -5.98 -25.07 7.86
N LEU A 241 -5.04 -25.89 7.38
CA LEU A 241 -4.09 -25.65 6.30
C LEU A 241 -3.91 -26.94 5.48
N PRO A 242 -4.88 -27.26 4.60
CA PRO A 242 -4.78 -28.44 3.76
C PRO A 242 -3.46 -28.48 2.98
N HIS A 243 -2.81 -29.65 2.93
CA HIS A 243 -1.53 -29.90 2.24
C HIS A 243 -0.31 -29.16 2.81
N PHE A 244 -0.38 -28.71 4.07
CA PHE A 244 0.75 -28.04 4.70
C PHE A 244 1.97 -28.96 4.82
N THR A 245 1.76 -30.22 5.21
CA THR A 245 2.82 -31.23 5.38
C THR A 245 3.51 -31.56 4.05
N ASP A 246 2.71 -31.81 3.00
CA ASP A 246 3.22 -32.02 1.63
C ASP A 246 3.99 -30.79 1.12
N SER A 247 3.47 -29.59 1.40
CA SER A 247 4.11 -28.33 1.05
C SER A 247 5.42 -28.10 1.80
N TRP A 248 5.52 -28.53 3.06
CA TRP A 248 6.74 -28.45 3.86
C TRP A 248 7.84 -29.33 3.28
N GLU A 249 7.52 -30.60 3.02
CA GLU A 249 8.47 -31.56 2.45
C GLU A 249 8.95 -31.15 1.06
N ALA A 250 8.04 -30.66 0.21
CA ALA A 250 8.40 -30.16 -1.12
C ALA A 250 9.28 -28.90 -1.04
N ARG A 251 9.00 -27.99 -0.09
CA ARG A 251 9.73 -26.73 0.05
C ARG A 251 11.07 -26.87 0.77
N ARG A 252 11.25 -27.87 1.64
CA ARG A 252 12.50 -28.05 2.41
C ARG A 252 13.73 -28.20 1.51
N VAL A 253 13.57 -28.88 0.37
CA VAL A 253 14.68 -29.20 -0.56
C VAL A 253 15.20 -27.95 -1.26
N ASN A 254 14.35 -26.92 -1.45
CA ASN A 254 14.66 -25.72 -2.23
C ASN A 254 14.52 -24.42 -1.42
N PHE A 255 14.47 -24.50 -0.09
CA PHE A 255 14.31 -23.30 0.72
C PHE A 255 15.61 -22.52 0.85
N HIS A 256 15.60 -21.32 0.31
CA HIS A 256 16.71 -20.37 0.42
C HIS A 256 16.18 -19.14 1.14
N PRO A 257 16.33 -19.06 2.48
CA PRO A 257 15.83 -17.92 3.22
C PRO A 257 16.56 -16.66 2.74
N ARG A 258 15.79 -15.65 2.36
CA ARG A 258 16.32 -14.32 2.02
C ARG A 258 15.94 -13.35 3.12
N VAL A 259 16.89 -12.52 3.52
CA VAL A 259 16.60 -11.40 4.42
C VAL A 259 15.74 -10.40 3.65
N HIS A 260 14.50 -10.21 4.10
CA HIS A 260 13.56 -9.25 3.52
C HIS A 260 14.04 -7.81 3.72
N ALA A 261 13.51 -6.90 2.89
CA ALA A 261 13.88 -5.49 2.86
C ALA A 261 13.81 -4.81 4.23
N GLU A 262 12.77 -5.08 5.02
CA GLU A 262 12.60 -4.46 6.34
C GLU A 262 13.73 -4.86 7.30
N LEU A 263 14.11 -6.14 7.28
CA LEU A 263 15.20 -6.65 8.11
C LEU A 263 16.55 -6.11 7.66
N ARG A 264 16.77 -5.93 6.35
CA ARG A 264 17.99 -5.31 5.82
C ARG A 264 18.16 -3.89 6.35
N ILE A 265 17.10 -3.08 6.33
CA ILE A 265 17.12 -1.71 6.86
C ILE A 265 17.48 -1.71 8.35
N ILE A 266 16.85 -2.59 9.14
CA ILE A 266 17.11 -2.70 10.58
C ILE A 266 18.56 -3.09 10.83
N LEU A 267 19.04 -4.14 10.18
CA LEU A 267 20.41 -4.63 10.36
C LEU A 267 21.46 -3.60 9.92
N TYR A 268 21.16 -2.82 8.89
CA TYR A 268 22.03 -1.78 8.38
C TYR A 268 22.10 -0.55 9.31
N LEU A 269 20.97 -0.09 9.86
CA LEU A 269 20.91 1.13 10.67
C LEU A 269 21.18 0.90 12.17
N SER A 270 20.89 -0.30 12.67
CA SER A 270 20.95 -0.58 14.11
C SER A 270 22.34 -0.48 14.73
N PRO A 271 23.47 -0.87 14.09
CA PRO A 271 24.80 -0.73 14.69
C PRO A 271 25.08 0.71 15.13
N SER A 272 24.73 1.70 14.31
CA SER A 272 24.90 3.12 14.66
C SER A 272 23.97 3.54 15.80
N LEU A 273 22.73 3.04 15.83
CA LEU A 273 21.77 3.37 16.89
C LEU A 273 22.12 2.74 18.25
N ILE A 274 22.69 1.54 18.24
CA ILE A 274 23.11 0.82 19.45
C ILE A 274 24.41 1.42 20.01
N ASN A 275 25.34 1.79 19.14
CA ASN A 275 26.64 2.35 19.54
C ASN A 275 26.58 3.85 19.89
N SER A 276 25.52 4.55 19.48
CA SER A 276 25.27 5.90 19.96
C SER A 276 24.92 5.83 21.44
N SER A 277 25.86 6.25 22.30
CA SER A 277 25.67 6.33 23.75
C SER A 277 24.32 7.00 24.07
N PRO A 278 23.56 6.52 25.08
CA PRO A 278 22.22 7.02 25.41
C PRO A 278 22.27 8.41 26.09
N SER A 279 23.02 9.34 25.51
CA SER A 279 22.90 10.75 25.84
C SER A 279 21.71 11.32 25.08
N SER A 280 20.65 11.58 25.84
CA SER A 280 19.54 12.49 25.56
C SER A 280 18.64 12.19 24.35
N SER A 281 17.43 11.69 24.69
CA SER A 281 16.11 11.97 24.08
C SER A 281 15.38 10.83 23.35
N TRP A 282 16.05 9.77 22.89
CA TRP A 282 15.37 8.75 22.07
C TRP A 282 14.88 7.52 22.83
N THR A 283 15.50 7.15 23.94
CA THR A 283 15.47 5.74 24.39
C THR A 283 14.90 5.47 25.78
N ARG A 284 14.46 6.47 26.56
CA ARG A 284 13.88 6.17 27.89
C ARG A 284 12.44 6.64 28.15
N ASP A 285 11.95 7.65 27.44
CA ASP A 285 10.61 8.22 27.75
C ASP A 285 9.71 8.45 26.55
N SER A 286 10.16 8.15 25.33
CA SER A 286 9.30 8.30 24.15
C SER A 286 8.71 6.95 23.74
N ASP A 287 7.38 6.91 23.67
CA ASP A 287 6.62 5.84 22.97
C ASP A 287 6.78 5.88 21.45
N MET A 288 7.81 6.56 20.97
CA MET A 288 8.08 6.75 19.55
C MET A 288 8.66 5.46 18.96
N THR A 289 7.84 4.76 18.19
CA THR A 289 8.29 3.67 17.31
C THR A 289 9.16 4.23 16.20
N ILE A 290 10.25 3.55 15.85
CA ILE A 290 11.07 3.86 14.68
C ILE A 290 10.36 3.28 13.44
N PRO A 291 9.78 4.13 12.56
CA PRO A 291 8.94 3.64 11.49
C PRO A 291 9.77 3.07 10.34
N ILE A 292 9.33 1.95 9.76
CA ILE A 292 9.83 1.43 8.49
C ILE A 292 8.70 1.46 7.48
N GLY A 293 8.91 2.15 6.36
CA GLY A 293 8.01 2.13 5.22
C GLY A 293 8.22 0.86 4.40
N SER A 294 7.12 0.19 4.03
CA SER A 294 7.14 -0.96 3.12
C SER A 294 6.00 -0.86 2.11
N ASN A 295 6.25 -1.35 0.90
CA ASN A 295 5.22 -1.43 -0.15
C ASN A 295 4.22 -2.58 0.08
N ARG A 296 4.48 -3.46 1.05
CA ARG A 296 3.63 -4.59 1.44
C ARG A 296 3.61 -4.73 2.96
N PRO A 297 2.57 -5.35 3.54
CA PRO A 297 2.60 -5.74 4.94
C PRO A 297 3.80 -6.66 5.20
N SER A 298 4.52 -6.41 6.28
CA SER A 298 5.61 -7.26 6.70
C SER A 298 5.09 -8.66 6.98
N CYS A 299 5.78 -9.66 6.43
CA CYS A 299 5.39 -11.05 6.64
C CYS A 299 5.53 -11.44 8.13
N VAL A 300 4.86 -12.54 8.51
CA VAL A 300 4.88 -13.05 9.88
C VAL A 300 6.32 -13.26 10.39
N CYS A 301 7.21 -13.79 9.55
CA CYS A 301 8.61 -13.99 9.91
C CYS A 301 9.34 -12.67 10.23
N CYS A 302 9.15 -11.63 9.40
CA CYS A 302 9.72 -10.32 9.66
C CYS A 302 9.18 -9.72 10.95
N GLN A 303 7.85 -9.79 11.17
CA GLN A 303 7.25 -9.29 12.40
C GLN A 303 7.80 -9.98 13.64
N ALA A 304 7.94 -11.32 13.61
CA ALA A 304 8.50 -12.08 14.72
C ALA A 304 9.96 -11.70 15.00
N TRP A 305 10.77 -11.57 13.95
CA TRP A 305 12.17 -11.18 14.07
C TRP A 305 12.32 -9.74 14.61
N ILE A 306 11.54 -8.79 14.09
CA ILE A 306 11.52 -7.39 14.54
C ILE A 306 11.18 -7.32 16.03
N ARG A 307 10.14 -8.04 16.48
CA ARG A 307 9.76 -8.10 17.91
C ARG A 307 10.89 -8.62 18.78
N LYS A 308 11.53 -9.72 18.36
CA LYS A 308 12.65 -10.31 19.11
C LYS A 308 13.85 -9.36 19.15
N PHE A 309 14.21 -8.76 18.02
CA PHE A 309 15.30 -7.79 17.91
C PHE A 309 15.07 -6.57 18.81
N ASN A 310 13.87 -6.00 18.78
CA ASN A 310 13.44 -4.93 19.66
C ASN A 310 13.59 -5.29 21.15
N GLY A 311 13.16 -6.49 21.54
CA GLY A 311 13.29 -6.97 22.92
C GLY A 311 14.74 -7.12 23.39
N ILE A 312 15.63 -7.60 22.51
CA ILE A 312 17.05 -7.78 22.83
C ILE A 312 17.78 -6.43 22.95
N HIS A 313 17.50 -5.50 22.06
CA HIS A 313 18.27 -4.25 21.94
C HIS A 313 17.58 -3.03 22.55
N GLY A 314 16.38 -3.18 23.14
CA GLY A 314 15.60 -2.07 23.69
C GLY A 314 15.14 -1.05 22.64
N LEU A 315 15.09 -1.45 21.36
CA LEU A 315 14.65 -0.61 20.25
C LEU A 315 13.15 -0.82 20.01
N LYS A 316 12.50 0.14 19.32
CA LYS A 316 11.07 0.08 18.98
C LYS A 316 10.86 0.16 17.46
N TRP A 317 11.56 -0.65 16.67
CA TRP A 317 11.30 -0.75 15.23
C TRP A 317 9.87 -1.23 14.99
N GLY A 318 9.10 -0.48 14.20
CA GLY A 318 7.71 -0.80 13.90
C GLY A 318 7.46 -0.72 12.41
N PRO A 319 7.02 -1.81 11.76
CA PRO A 319 6.45 -1.66 10.43
C PRO A 319 5.12 -0.90 10.64
N ASN A 320 4.97 0.25 9.98
CA ASN A 320 3.84 1.15 10.18
C ASN A 320 2.61 0.59 9.43
N ASN A 321 2.17 -0.62 9.82
CA ASN A 321 1.25 -1.46 9.06
C ASN A 321 -0.20 -1.36 9.57
N THR A 322 -0.57 -0.30 10.28
CA THR A 322 -1.96 -0.13 10.69
C THR A 322 -2.90 -0.05 9.49
N TYR A 323 -2.40 0.36 8.30
CA TYR A 323 -3.14 0.29 7.03
C TYR A 323 -2.22 0.04 5.83
N PRO A 324 -2.33 -1.11 5.12
CA PRO A 324 -1.62 -1.34 3.86
C PRO A 324 -1.94 -0.25 2.84
N GLY A 325 -0.91 0.30 2.17
CA GLY A 325 -1.09 1.21 1.04
C GLY A 325 -1.42 2.68 1.38
N LYS A 326 -1.48 3.07 2.66
CA LYS A 326 -1.61 4.49 3.05
C LYS A 326 -0.25 5.13 3.31
N LEU A 327 0.13 6.06 2.44
CA LEU A 327 1.21 7.02 2.61
C LEU A 327 0.91 7.94 3.83
N ARG A 328 1.32 7.58 5.06
CA ARG A 328 1.23 8.45 6.28
C ARG A 328 2.24 9.61 6.41
N VAL A 329 1.86 10.88 6.39
CA VAL A 329 2.77 12.06 6.48
C VAL A 329 3.95 12.02 7.49
N ASP A 330 3.90 11.19 8.53
CA ASP A 330 4.96 10.95 9.52
C ASP A 330 6.09 9.98 9.07
N TRP A 331 6.18 9.57 7.79
CA TRP A 331 7.39 8.87 7.29
C TRP A 331 8.66 9.67 7.56
N ALA A 332 8.50 10.99 7.65
CA ALA A 332 9.61 11.91 7.55
C ALA A 332 10.51 11.88 8.79
N TYR A 333 10.00 11.64 10.01
CA TYR A 333 10.82 11.88 11.20
C TYR A 333 10.27 11.21 12.46
N PRO A 334 11.02 10.33 13.14
CA PRO A 334 10.96 10.32 14.58
C PRO A 334 11.69 11.61 15.01
N GLY A 335 11.06 12.54 15.74
CA GLY A 335 11.70 13.72 16.36
C GLY A 335 11.72 15.06 15.58
N PRO A 336 11.91 16.20 16.29
CA PRO A 336 11.87 17.53 15.71
C PRO A 336 13.14 17.84 14.91
N VAL A 337 12.96 18.30 13.67
CA VAL A 337 14.03 18.87 12.84
C VAL A 337 14.09 20.36 13.14
N ASN A 338 15.23 20.86 13.60
CA ASN A 338 15.46 22.29 13.78
C ASN A 338 14.36 22.99 14.62
N GLY A 339 13.80 22.32 15.64
CA GLY A 339 12.75 22.87 16.49
C GLY A 339 11.32 22.82 15.91
N VAL A 340 11.12 22.24 14.72
CA VAL A 340 9.77 22.00 14.16
C VAL A 340 9.26 20.67 14.67
N SER A 341 8.40 20.72 15.69
CA SER A 341 7.66 19.55 16.18
C SER A 341 6.53 19.22 15.19
N ILE A 342 6.65 18.09 14.48
CA ILE A 342 5.54 17.54 13.69
C ILE A 342 4.70 16.69 14.64
N THR A 343 3.84 17.34 15.42
CA THR A 343 2.82 16.61 16.18
C THR A 343 1.80 16.02 15.21
N ALA A 344 1.30 14.82 15.51
CA ALA A 344 0.24 14.12 14.78
C ALA A 344 -1.12 14.87 14.74
N ALA A 345 -1.16 16.13 15.18
CA ALA A 345 -2.36 16.95 15.31
C ALA A 345 -2.96 17.39 13.95
N ASN A 346 -2.26 17.20 12.83
CA ASN A 346 -2.78 17.55 11.50
C ASN A 346 -3.31 16.34 10.70
N ALA A 347 -3.56 15.20 11.36
CA ALA A 347 -4.22 14.04 10.74
C ALA A 347 -5.73 14.24 10.52
N THR A 348 -6.31 15.34 11.01
CA THR A 348 -7.65 15.81 10.65
C THR A 348 -7.53 17.00 9.71
N VAL A 349 -7.13 16.74 8.47
CA VAL A 349 -7.53 17.57 7.33
C VAL A 349 -8.31 16.66 6.40
N GLU A 350 -9.47 16.22 6.88
CA GLU A 350 -10.61 16.19 5.98
C GLU A 350 -10.94 17.66 5.66
N ASP A 351 -11.34 17.89 4.42
CA ASP A 351 -11.72 19.17 3.80
C ASP A 351 -10.63 19.98 3.07
N GLU A 352 -11.04 20.38 1.86
CA GLU A 352 -10.39 21.31 0.93
C GLU A 352 -9.16 20.82 0.15
N VAL A 353 -9.35 19.75 -0.64
CA VAL A 353 -8.72 19.69 -1.97
C VAL A 353 -9.82 19.53 -3.00
N GLY A 354 -10.44 20.66 -3.36
CA GLY A 354 -11.23 20.76 -4.58
C GLY A 354 -10.29 20.64 -5.77
N TYR A 355 -10.47 19.64 -6.61
CA TYR A 355 -9.79 19.58 -7.90
C TYR A 355 -10.33 20.71 -8.77
N ASN A 356 -9.62 21.83 -8.82
CA ASN A 356 -9.90 22.85 -9.82
C ASN A 356 -9.28 22.38 -11.13
N LEU A 357 -10.08 21.73 -11.98
CA LEU A 357 -9.69 21.27 -13.31
C LEU A 357 -9.82 22.38 -14.37
N ASP A 358 -10.25 23.58 -14.00
CA ASP A 358 -10.63 24.66 -14.93
C ASP A 358 -9.47 25.37 -15.64
N LYS A 359 -8.21 24.91 -15.49
CA LYS A 359 -7.05 25.55 -16.15
C LYS A 359 -6.05 24.58 -16.76
N SER A 360 -6.54 23.53 -17.42
CA SER A 360 -5.72 22.77 -18.36
C SER A 360 -6.45 22.68 -19.70
N PRO A 361 -5.84 23.11 -20.82
CA PRO A 361 -6.45 23.02 -22.14
C PRO A 361 -6.36 21.57 -22.62
N LEU A 362 -7.24 20.71 -22.12
CA LEU A 362 -7.52 19.42 -22.76
C LEU A 362 -8.58 19.62 -23.83
N GLY A 363 -8.20 20.33 -24.89
CA GLY A 363 -8.96 20.30 -26.14
C GLY A 363 -8.49 19.11 -26.95
N PHE A 364 -9.11 17.93 -26.79
CA PHE A 364 -9.02 16.83 -27.76
C PHE A 364 -10.20 15.87 -27.57
N PHE A 365 -11.37 16.28 -28.06
CA PHE A 365 -12.35 15.40 -28.68
C PHE A 365 -12.73 16.04 -30.01
N GLY A 366 -12.45 15.34 -31.09
CA GLY A 366 -12.68 15.80 -32.46
C GLY A 366 -12.52 14.62 -33.39
N ASP A 367 -13.65 13.95 -33.60
CA ASP A 367 -14.12 13.18 -34.74
C ASP A 367 -13.15 12.29 -35.52
N ARG A 368 -13.55 11.01 -35.61
CA ARG A 368 -13.44 10.27 -36.86
C ARG A 368 -14.75 9.57 -37.14
N ASP A 369 -15.30 9.95 -38.30
CA ASP A 369 -16.18 9.14 -39.14
C ASP A 369 -15.65 7.71 -39.34
#